data_AF-A0A3B0UM05-F1
#
_entry.id   AF-A0A3B0UM05-F1
#
_cell.length_a   1.000
_cell.length_b   1.000
_cell.length_c   1.000
_cell.angle_alpha   90.00
_cell.angle_beta   90.00
_cell.angle_gamma   90.00
#
_symmetry.space_group_name_H-M   'P 1'
#
loop_
_entity.id
_entity.type
_entity.pdbx_description
1 polymer ?
#
loop_
_entity_poly.entity_id
_entity_poly.type
_entity_poly.pdbx_seq_one_letter_code
_entity_poly.pdbx_strand_id
1 'polypeptide(L)'
;VVTGTATNSGGDSAADFTLANGTLTIMAGATVGTITITDIIDDTMVEGDETVIITLLNPTNATLGASTEHTYTITDNDSASGRAFSGK
;
A
#
# COMPACT_ATOMS: atom_id res chain seq x y z
N VAL A 1 -8.03 -16.09 11.07
CA VAL A 1 -7.32 -14.80 11.11
C VAL A 1 -6.19 -14.87 10.12
N VAL A 2 -6.00 -13.84 9.29
CA VAL A 2 -4.82 -13.74 8.41
C VAL A 2 -4.07 -12.48 8.80
N THR A 3 -2.79 -12.61 9.13
CA THR A 3 -1.94 -11.45 9.45
C THR A 3 -1.10 -11.07 8.25
N GLY A 4 -0.87 -9.78 8.02
CA GLY A 4 0.09 -9.34 7.02
C GLY A 4 0.98 -8.18 7.40
N THR A 5 2.07 -8.07 6.66
CA THR A 5 3.13 -7.07 6.80
C THR A 5 3.20 -6.24 5.52
N ALA A 6 3.35 -4.92 5.67
CA ALA A 6 3.70 -4.03 4.57
C ALA A 6 5.04 -3.35 4.81
N THR A 7 5.77 -3.16 3.71
CA THR A 7 7.08 -2.54 3.65
C THR A 7 7.02 -1.44 2.59
N ASN A 8 7.41 -0.22 2.96
CA ASN A 8 7.64 0.82 1.97
C ASN A 8 8.94 0.49 1.21
N SER A 9 8.88 0.55 -0.12
CA SER A 9 10.05 0.46 -1.01
C SER A 9 10.11 1.69 -1.93
N GLY A 10 9.85 2.88 -1.38
CA GLY A 10 10.01 4.18 -2.02
C GLY A 10 11.35 4.83 -1.66
N GLY A 11 11.83 5.72 -2.54
CA GLY A 11 13.11 6.41 -2.37
C GLY A 11 13.10 7.57 -1.38
N ASP A 12 11.93 7.94 -0.84
CA ASP A 12 11.81 9.01 0.14
C ASP A 12 11.87 8.52 1.59
N SER A 13 12.28 9.42 2.49
CA SER A 13 12.40 9.14 3.92
C SER A 13 11.08 9.33 4.68
N ALA A 14 10.10 10.04 4.11
CA ALA A 14 8.72 9.98 4.56
C ALA A 14 8.04 8.80 3.84
N ALA A 15 7.14 8.10 4.53
CA ALA A 15 6.31 7.10 3.88
C ALA A 15 4.95 7.74 3.61
N ASP A 16 4.47 7.66 2.36
CA ASP A 16 3.15 8.20 1.99
C ASP A 16 2.03 7.39 2.58
N PHE A 17 2.32 6.24 3.18
CA PHE A 17 1.32 5.44 3.83
C PHE A 17 1.77 4.94 5.20
N THR A 18 0.78 4.82 6.09
CA THR A 18 0.91 3.95 7.26
C THR A 18 0.02 2.73 7.11
N LEU A 19 0.59 1.55 7.33
CA LEU A 19 -0.17 0.31 7.42
C LEU A 19 0.27 -0.48 8.66
N ALA A 20 -0.62 -0.54 9.65
CA ALA A 20 -0.40 -1.39 10.81
C ALA A 20 -0.60 -2.86 10.44
N ASN A 21 0.14 -3.73 11.12
CA ASN A 21 -0.13 -5.16 11.10
C ASN A 21 -1.54 -5.42 11.66
N GLY A 22 -2.31 -6.28 11.00
CA GLY A 22 -3.71 -6.49 11.32
C GLY A 22 -4.15 -7.94 11.17
N THR A 23 -5.45 -8.17 11.41
CA THR A 23 -6.10 -9.47 11.22
C THR A 23 -7.24 -9.34 10.22
N LEU A 24 -7.18 -10.09 9.12
CA LEU A 24 -8.31 -10.24 8.21
C LEU A 24 -9.21 -11.36 8.71
N THR A 25 -10.50 -11.05 8.87
CA THR A 25 -11.55 -12.00 9.23
C THR A 25 -12.56 -12.09 8.09
N ILE A 26 -12.75 -13.29 7.57
CA ILE A 26 -13.79 -13.59 6.57
C ILE A 26 -14.93 -14.27 7.34
N MET A 27 -16.12 -13.65 7.33
CA MET A 27 -17.29 -14.14 8.07
C MET A 27 -17.83 -15.43 7.44
N ALA A 28 -18.51 -16.26 8.24
CA ALA A 28 -19.12 -17.48 7.73
C ALA A 28 -20.11 -17.17 6.60
N GLY A 29 -19.98 -17.89 5.48
CA GLY A 29 -20.77 -17.65 4.26
C GLY A 29 -20.24 -16.54 3.35
N ALA A 30 -19.25 -15.75 3.79
CA ALA A 30 -18.56 -14.80 2.92
C ALA A 30 -17.39 -15.47 2.19
N THR A 31 -17.10 -14.99 0.99
CA THR A 31 -15.95 -15.41 0.18
C THR A 31 -14.87 -14.34 0.05
N VAL A 32 -15.14 -13.15 0.59
CA VAL A 32 -14.29 -11.96 0.45
C VAL A 32 -14.10 -11.29 1.81
N GLY A 33 -12.89 -10.83 2.07
CA GLY A 33 -12.58 -9.87 3.13
C GLY A 33 -11.73 -8.73 2.56
N THR A 34 -11.81 -7.55 3.18
CA THR A 34 -11.15 -6.34 2.70
C THR A 34 -10.07 -5.90 3.69
N ILE A 35 -8.91 -5.55 3.16
CA ILE A 35 -7.86 -4.80 3.87
C ILE A 35 -7.92 -3.37 3.33
N THR A 36 -8.02 -2.39 4.22
CA THR A 36 -8.09 -0.97 3.85
C THR A 36 -6.83 -0.27 4.33
N ILE A 37 -6.18 0.45 3.42
CA ILE A 37 -5.10 1.40 3.72
C ILE A 37 -5.78 2.77 3.76
N THR A 38 -5.86 3.40 4.94
CA THR A 38 -6.66 4.64 5.12
C THR A 38 -5.84 5.91 4.97
N ASP A 39 -4.55 5.82 5.23
CA ASP A 39 -3.70 6.99 5.46
C ASP A 39 -2.68 7.09 4.34
N ILE A 40 -3.14 7.29 3.10
CA ILE A 40 -2.28 7.68 1.97
C ILE A 40 -2.17 9.22 1.98
N ILE A 41 -0.94 9.73 1.98
CA ILE A 41 -0.58 11.14 1.99
C ILE A 41 -0.33 11.55 0.53
N ASP A 42 -1.02 12.60 0.11
CA ASP A 42 -0.83 13.25 -1.19
C ASP A 42 -0.21 14.61 -0.89
N ASP A 43 0.92 14.94 -1.50
CA ASP A 43 1.57 16.21 -1.30
C ASP A 43 1.94 16.96 -2.60
N THR A 44 3.08 17.64 -2.66
CA THR A 44 3.52 18.41 -3.85
C THR A 44 4.99 18.14 -4.19
N MET A 45 5.62 17.23 -3.46
CA MET A 45 7.00 16.84 -3.64
C MET A 45 7.07 15.83 -4.77
N VAL A 46 7.98 16.04 -5.72
CA VAL A 46 8.18 15.07 -6.79
C VAL A 46 8.95 13.89 -6.22
N GLU A 47 8.33 12.73 -6.27
CA GLU A 47 8.84 11.50 -5.68
C GLU A 47 8.92 10.40 -6.74
N GLY A 48 9.19 9.17 -6.30
CA GLY A 48 9.04 8.00 -7.15
C GLY A 48 7.89 7.15 -6.63
N ASP A 49 7.34 6.30 -7.50
CA ASP A 49 6.31 5.33 -7.10
C ASP A 49 6.72 4.53 -5.86
N GLU A 50 5.81 4.42 -4.90
CA GLU A 50 5.99 3.61 -3.70
C GLU A 50 5.23 2.29 -3.82
N THR A 51 5.66 1.27 -3.06
CA THR A 51 4.97 -0.02 -3.04
C THR A 51 4.55 -0.42 -1.65
N VAL A 52 3.34 -0.96 -1.56
CA VAL A 52 2.77 -1.63 -0.40
C VAL A 52 2.73 -3.12 -0.70
N ILE A 53 3.46 -3.92 0.07
CA ILE A 53 3.40 -5.37 -0.01
C ILE A 53 2.46 -5.87 1.09
N ILE A 54 1.60 -6.84 0.82
CA ILE A 54 0.72 -7.45 1.81
C ILE A 54 0.93 -8.96 1.76
N THR A 55 1.52 -9.52 2.80
CA THR A 55 1.73 -10.97 2.92
C THR A 55 0.69 -11.60 3.85
N LEU A 56 -0.14 -12.51 3.37
CA LEU A 56 -1.09 -13.29 4.16
C LEU A 56 -0.38 -14.45 4.87
N LEU A 57 -0.49 -14.50 6.20
CA LEU A 57 0.18 -15.50 7.05
C LEU A 57 -0.79 -16.09 8.09
N ASN A 58 -0.45 -17.28 8.60
CA ASN A 58 -1.10 -17.94 9.75
C ASN A 58 -2.62 -18.13 9.66
N PRO A 59 -3.15 -18.76 8.59
CA PRO A 59 -4.59 -18.95 8.45
C PRO A 59 -5.16 -19.81 9.59
N THR A 60 -6.41 -19.54 9.97
CA THR A 60 -7.16 -20.34 10.96
C THR A 60 -8.43 -20.86 10.29
N ASN A 61 -8.69 -22.17 10.36
CA ASN A 61 -9.84 -22.82 9.70
C ASN A 61 -9.91 -22.59 8.18
N ALA A 62 -8.76 -22.31 7.57
CA ALA A 62 -8.61 -22.09 6.14
C ALA A 62 -7.22 -22.54 5.70
N THR A 63 -7.07 -22.78 4.40
CA THR A 63 -5.76 -22.94 3.74
C THR A 63 -5.53 -21.72 2.87
N LEU A 64 -4.31 -21.19 2.90
CA LEU A 64 -3.92 -20.15 1.95
C LEU A 64 -3.83 -20.73 0.53
N GLY A 65 -4.15 -19.90 -0.46
CA GLY A 65 -3.95 -20.22 -1.87
C GLY A 65 -2.49 -20.08 -2.28
N ALA A 66 -2.22 -20.19 -3.59
CA ALA A 66 -0.88 -20.01 -4.15
C ALA A 66 -0.35 -18.58 -4.02
N SER A 67 -1.25 -17.59 -4.10
CA SER A 67 -0.92 -16.18 -3.92
C SER A 67 -1.16 -15.78 -2.48
N THR A 68 -0.07 -15.61 -1.74
CA THR A 68 -0.09 -15.09 -0.37
C THR A 68 0.51 -13.70 -0.27
N GLU A 69 1.14 -13.20 -1.31
CA GLU A 69 1.72 -11.87 -1.35
C GLU A 69 1.01 -11.03 -2.41
N HIS A 70 0.64 -9.82 -2.04
CA HIS A 70 -0.05 -8.87 -2.91
C HIS A 70 0.70 -7.54 -2.85
N THR A 71 1.15 -7.07 -4.01
CA THR A 71 1.80 -5.76 -4.14
C THR A 71 0.82 -4.76 -4.71
N TYR A 72 0.76 -3.59 -4.09
CA TYR A 72 0.04 -2.41 -4.57
C TYR A 72 1.05 -1.28 -4.77
N THR A 73 0.93 -0.53 -5.86
CA THR A 73 1.79 0.63 -6.16
C THR A 73 1.02 1.91 -5.90
N ILE A 74 1.61 2.81 -5.13
CA ILE A 74 1.17 4.20 -4.98
C ILE A 74 1.96 4.97 -6.02
N THR A 75 1.26 5.51 -7.02
CA THR A 75 1.87 6.24 -8.13
C THR A 75 2.02 7.70 -7.78
N ASP A 76 3.21 8.26 -7.92
CA ASP A 76 3.42 9.71 -7.77
C ASP A 76 2.63 10.44 -8.87
N ASN A 77 1.91 11.48 -8.47
CA ASN A 77 1.13 12.32 -9.39
C ASN A 77 1.74 13.71 -9.57
N ASP A 78 2.83 14.01 -8.86
CA ASP A 78 3.50 15.29 -8.91
C ASP A 78 4.43 15.40 -10.11
N SER A 79 4.78 16.63 -10.42
CA SER A 79 5.69 16.93 -11.52
C SER A 79 6.48 18.17 -11.19
N ALA A 80 7.76 18.16 -11.58
CA ALA A 80 8.60 19.33 -11.45
C ALA A 80 8.00 20.43 -12.32
N SER A 81 7.21 21.32 -11.69
CA SER A 81 6.62 22.46 -12.35
C SER A 81 7.77 23.32 -12.84
N GLY A 82 8.11 23.15 -14.11
CA GLY A 82 9.08 23.98 -14.79
C GLY A 82 8.58 25.41 -14.66
N ARG A 83 9.20 26.19 -13.77
CA ARG A 83 9.13 27.64 -13.86
C ARG A 83 9.84 28.00 -15.16
N ALA A 84 9.13 27.87 -16.27
CA ALA A 84 9.52 28.50 -17.51
C ALA A 84 9.54 29.99 -17.19
N PHE A 85 10.73 30.55 -17.03
CA PHE A 85 10.92 31.99 -17.02
C PHE A 85 10.44 32.49 -18.38
N SER A 86 9.18 32.89 -18.47
CA SER A 86 8.68 33.68 -19.59
C SER A 86 9.30 35.07 -19.43
N GLY A 87 10.23 35.37 -20.32
CA GLY A 87 11.16 36.49 -20.18
C GLY A 87 10.57 37.89 -20.10
N LYS A 88 11.47 38.82 -19.80
CA LYS A 88 11.52 40.15 -20.39
C LYS A 88 12.96 40.42 -20.81
#